data_AF-Q8ISR6-F1
#
_entry.id   AF-Q8ISR6-F1
#
_cell.length_a   1.000
_cell.length_b   1.000
_cell.length_c   1.000
_cell.angle_alpha   90.00
_cell.angle_beta   90.00
_cell.angle_gamma   90.00
#
_symmetry.space_group_name_H-M   'P 1'
#
loop_
_entity.id
_entity.type
_entity.pdbx_description
1 polymer ?
#
loop_
_entity_poly.entity_id
_entity_poly.type
_entity_poly.pdbx_seq_one_letter_code
_entity_poly.pdbx_strand_id
1 'polypeptide(L)' 'DPAMLDASIRDVLNNTAPRTMVTLEPLKITITNYPHEGSLEISVPDFPSEPTRGQHNVKLNRVLY' A
#
# COMPACT_ATOMS: atom_id res chain seq x y z
N ASP A 1 -20.26 5.28 -24.51
CA ASP A 1 -20.43 4.21 -23.52
C ASP A 1 -19.63 4.58 -22.27
N PRO A 2 -20.25 4.69 -21.09
CA PRO A 2 -19.57 5.03 -19.85
C PRO A 2 -18.35 4.14 -19.56
N ALA A 3 -18.37 2.87 -19.98
CA ALA A 3 -17.27 1.94 -19.77
C ALA A 3 -15.97 2.37 -20.47
N MET A 4 -16.07 3.05 -21.61
CA MET A 4 -14.90 3.52 -22.37
C MET A 4 -14.18 4.67 -21.65
N LEU A 5 -14.96 5.54 -20.99
CA LEU A 5 -14.41 6.64 -20.19
C LEU A 5 -13.72 6.09 -18.93
N ASP A 6 -14.37 5.16 -18.23
CA ASP A 6 -13.81 4.53 -17.02
C ASP A 6 -12.51 3.78 -17.32
N ALA A 7 -12.43 3.05 -18.44
CA ALA A 7 -11.20 2.40 -18.88
C ALA A 7 -10.07 3.42 -19.09
N SER A 8 -10.36 4.51 -19.81
CA SER A 8 -9.37 5.58 -20.06
C SER A 8 -8.87 6.22 -18.77
N ILE A 9 -9.76 6.45 -17.79
CA ILE A 9 -9.37 7.00 -16.47
C ILE A 9 -8.50 6.01 -15.71
N ARG A 10 -8.86 4.72 -15.69
CA ARG A 10 -8.08 3.67 -15.00
C ARG A 10 -6.67 3.58 -15.54
N ASP A 11 -6.48 3.64 -16.85
CA ASP A 11 -5.16 3.58 -17.48
C ASP A 11 -4.27 4.76 -17.06
N VAL A 12 -4.84 5.96 -17.00
CA VAL A 12 -4.12 7.16 -16.53
C VAL A 12 -3.77 7.05 -15.05
N LEU A 13 -4.74 6.68 -14.20
CA LEU A 13 -4.52 6.56 -12.75
C LEU A 13 -3.52 5.45 -12.41
N ASN A 14 -3.50 4.36 -13.16
CA ASN A 14 -2.52 3.30 -12.96
C ASN A 14 -1.07 3.80 -13.12
N ASN A 15 -0.81 4.81 -13.95
CA ASN A 15 0.54 5.34 -14.17
C ASN A 15 0.87 6.59 -13.34
N THR A 16 -0.14 7.27 -12.82
CA THR A 16 0.01 8.59 -12.18
C THR A 16 -0.30 8.60 -10.70
N ALA A 17 -1.17 7.72 -10.21
CA ALA A 17 -1.57 7.69 -8.81
C ALA A 17 -0.59 6.87 -7.94
N PRO A 18 -0.12 7.41 -6.80
CA PRO A 18 0.69 6.65 -5.86
C PRO A 18 -0.14 5.56 -5.16
N ARG A 19 0.49 4.43 -4.82
CA ARG A 19 -0.15 3.31 -4.13
C ARG A 19 -0.09 3.53 -2.63
N THR A 20 -1.20 3.27 -1.96
CA THR A 20 -1.31 3.31 -0.50
C THR A 20 -2.09 2.09 -0.01
N MET A 21 -1.88 1.71 1.25
CA MET A 21 -2.52 0.56 1.87
C MET A 21 -3.72 1.02 2.72
N VAL A 22 -4.87 0.37 2.55
CA VAL A 22 -6.06 0.60 3.37
C VAL A 22 -6.83 -0.71 3.52
N THR A 23 -7.33 -0.98 4.73
CA THR A 23 -8.25 -2.08 5.02
C THR A 23 -9.64 -1.48 5.27
N LEU A 24 -10.62 -1.81 4.44
CA LEU A 24 -11.98 -1.25 4.54
C LEU A 24 -12.75 -1.82 5.75
N GLU A 25 -12.55 -3.10 6.03
CA GLU A 25 -13.17 -3.82 7.14
C GLU A 25 -12.07 -4.49 7.98
N PRO A 26 -11.44 -3.74 8.90
CA PRO A 26 -10.24 -4.21 9.58
C PRO A 26 -10.52 -5.35 10.54
N LEU A 27 -9.64 -6.34 10.55
CA LEU A 27 -9.60 -7.39 11.55
C LEU A 27 -8.30 -7.28 12.32
N LYS A 28 -8.38 -7.15 13.64
CA LYS A 28 -7.21 -7.08 14.49
C LYS A 28 -6.43 -8.40 14.42
N ILE A 29 -5.22 -8.35 13.88
CA ILE A 29 -4.30 -9.48 13.81
C ILE A 29 -3.16 -9.25 14.80
N THR A 30 -2.76 -10.29 15.53
CA THR A 30 -1.60 -10.26 16.44
C THR A 30 -0.60 -11.35 16.05
N ILE A 31 0.60 -10.95 15.66
CA ILE A 31 1.70 -11.86 15.30
C ILE A 31 2.32 -12.38 16.60
N THR A 32 2.15 -13.67 16.90
CA THR A 32 2.56 -14.24 18.20
C THR A 32 4.08 -14.29 18.36
N ASN A 33 4.79 -14.58 17.27
CA ASN A 33 6.24 -14.72 17.17
C ASN A 33 6.94 -13.49 16.58
N TYR A 34 6.40 -12.28 16.80
CA TYR A 34 7.03 -11.06 16.31
C TYR A 34 8.40 -10.84 17.01
N PRO A 35 9.52 -10.80 16.26
CA PRO A 35 10.86 -10.87 16.86
C PRO A 35 11.40 -9.52 17.34
N HIS A 36 10.73 -8.40 17.04
CA HIS A 36 11.18 -7.06 17.39
C HIS A 36 10.40 -6.50 18.58
N GLU A 37 11.06 -5.74 19.44
CA GLU A 37 10.43 -5.09 20.60
C GLU A 37 9.59 -3.86 20.24
N GLY A 38 9.73 -3.32 19.02
CA GLY A 38 9.03 -2.12 18.56
C GLY A 38 8.61 -2.18 17.09
N SER A 39 8.09 -1.06 16.58
CA SER A 39 7.69 -0.97 15.17
C SER A 39 8.91 -0.93 14.25
N LEU A 40 8.87 -1.73 13.18
CA LEU A 40 9.84 -1.71 12.10
C LEU A 40 9.34 -0.77 10.99
N GLU A 41 10.18 0.19 10.58
CA GLU A 41 9.90 0.99 9.38
C GLU A 41 10.32 0.23 8.13
N ILE A 42 9.38 0.10 7.18
CA ILE A 42 9.57 -0.57 5.90
C ILE A 42 9.33 0.45 4.80
N SER A 43 10.30 0.61 3.89
CA SER A 43 10.13 1.45 2.70
C SER A 43 9.35 0.69 1.64
N VAL A 44 8.28 1.28 1.13
CA VAL A 44 7.39 0.71 0.10
C VAL A 44 7.36 1.66 -1.10
N PRO A 45 7.50 1.16 -2.34
CA PRO A 45 7.43 2.01 -3.52
C PRO A 45 6.01 2.50 -3.79
N ASP A 46 5.90 3.78 -4.14
CA ASP A 46 4.62 4.40 -4.54
C ASP A 46 4.13 3.88 -5.89
N PHE A 47 5.06 3.50 -6.78
CA PHE A 47 4.79 3.00 -8.11
C PHE A 47 5.48 1.64 -8.30
N PRO A 48 4.73 0.52 -8.26
CA PRO A 48 5.31 -0.83 -8.36
C PRO A 48 6.10 -1.07 -9.65
N SER A 49 5.68 -0.45 -10.76
CA SER A 49 6.37 -0.53 -12.05
C SER A 49 7.65 0.32 -12.11
N GLU A 50 7.79 1.33 -11.24
CA GLU A 50 8.90 2.28 -11.21
C GLU A 50 9.35 2.59 -9.76
N PRO A 51 10.02 1.65 -9.06
CA PRO A 51 10.33 1.79 -7.63
C PRO A 51 11.25 2.96 -7.26
N THR A 52 11.94 3.55 -8.25
CA THR A 52 12.82 4.72 -8.08
C THR A 52 12.07 6.05 -8.09
N ARG A 53 10.80 6.06 -8.52
CA ARG A 53 10.00 7.28 -8.73
C ARG A 53 9.48 7.89 -7.43
N GLY A 54 9.38 7.10 -6.38
CA GLY A 54 8.89 7.52 -5.07
C GLY A 54 8.72 6.33 -4.14
N GLN A 55 8.99 6.54 -2.85
CA GLN A 55 8.80 5.55 -1.80
C GLN A 55 8.30 6.25 -0.54
N HIS A 56 7.51 5.54 0.25
CA HIS A 56 7.09 5.98 1.57
C HIS A 56 7.34 4.89 2.62
N ASN A 57 7.56 5.30 3.86
CA ASN A 57 7.76 4.38 4.96
C ASN A 57 6.42 4.00 5.59
N VAL A 58 6.22 2.70 5.82
CA VAL A 58 5.11 2.15 6.60
C VAL A 58 5.65 1.47 7.85
N LYS A 59 4.85 1.41 8.91
CA LYS A 59 5.24 0.79 10.18
C LYS A 59 4.64 -0.60 10.28
N LEU A 60 5.50 -1.62 10.31
CA LEU A 60 5.12 -2.96 10.70
C LEU A 60 5.24 -3.11 12.22
N ASN A 61 4.23 -3.68 12.86
CA ASN A 61 4.22 -3.91 14.30
C ASN A 61 3.61 -5.28 14.62
N ARG A 62 3.69 -5.71 15.88
CA ARG A 62 3.09 -6.95 16.38
C ARG A 62 1.58 -7.03 16.13
N VAL A 63 0.89 -5.89 16.16
CA VAL A 63 -0.55 -5.77 15.95
C VAL A 63 -0.81 -5.03 14.64
N LEU A 64 -1.64 -5.63 13.78
CA LEU A 64 -2.01 -5.14 12.45
C LEU A 64 -3.54 -5.12 12.28
N TYR A 65 -4.02 -4.41 11.25
CA TYR A 65 -5.44 -4.21 10.95
C TYR A 65 -5.74 -4.30 9.46
#